data_AF-A0A8B8MEC4-F1
#
_entry.id   AF-A0A8B8MEC4-F1
#
_cell.length_a   1.000
_cell.length_b   1.000
_cell.length_c   1.000
_cell.angle_alpha   90.00
_cell.angle_beta   90.00
_cell.angle_gamma   90.00
#
_symmetry.space_group_name_H-M   'P 1'
#
loop_
_entity.id
_entity.type
_entity.pdbx_description
1 polymer ?
#
loop_
_entity_poly.entity_id
_entity_poly.type
_entity_poly.pdbx_seq_one_letter_code
_entity_poly.pdbx_strand_id
1 'polypeptide(L)'
;MPPLCHGVLPNELSSYTIEMVKGLCPNVVEIAEPAKEGYQLTLKLKLNEIPRSKDHVKVIREISTVHSVILSSQLKEILWNVNSNDAIQGMYKPIKLVYHPREPFFLIRQPQRIIAVFPIRFREKSDVIIATAFFQELVDVGSSDKWAKAPPCTWSAIPPPELRGEAFEDLSTNGGFFTIDISSRHVEGNRLDKTVWNLLNFNAYVKNHVKSTKGFIQRRMRKRLENLVEVLHHTNLEENEQTKQHQGCRYTKKLIRSSKYNILKQRWGTFGRKIKRIRFRLKIHGFTRFRQRWLRFPKFPSTGYTKIE
;
A
#
# COMPACT_ATOMS: atom_id res chain seq x y z
N MET A 1 13.25 -7.86 16.63
CA MET A 1 12.52 -6.61 16.30
C MET A 1 11.98 -6.09 17.62
N PRO A 2 12.37 -4.91 18.09
CA PRO A 2 11.78 -4.35 19.29
C PRO A 2 10.31 -3.95 18.97
N PRO A 3 9.36 -4.22 19.86
CA PRO A 3 8.02 -3.67 19.84
C PRO A 3 8.10 -2.17 20.09
N LEU A 4 7.04 -1.52 19.66
CA LEU A 4 6.75 -0.10 19.63
C LEU A 4 7.54 0.70 20.70
N CYS A 5 8.67 1.30 20.30
CA CYS A 5 9.53 2.04 21.22
C CYS A 5 8.89 3.38 21.60
N HIS A 6 8.51 3.50 22.87
CA HIS A 6 8.27 4.77 23.53
C HIS A 6 9.61 5.34 24.03
N GLY A 7 9.78 6.67 23.96
CA GLY A 7 10.80 7.34 24.74
C GLY A 7 10.50 7.12 26.23
N VAL A 8 11.22 6.16 26.83
CA VAL A 8 11.29 5.84 28.26
C VAL A 8 9.99 5.29 28.87
N LEU A 9 9.74 3.98 28.67
CA LEU A 9 9.00 3.05 29.55
C LEU A 9 9.66 1.66 29.38
N PRO A 10 9.69 0.79 30.42
CA PRO A 10 10.68 -0.28 30.59
C PRO A 10 10.59 -1.36 29.50
N ASN A 11 11.64 -2.17 29.38
CA ASN A 11 11.78 -3.30 28.45
C ASN A 11 10.71 -4.42 28.60
N GLU A 12 9.60 -4.16 29.28
CA GLU A 12 8.58 -5.11 29.68
C GLU A 12 7.29 -4.88 28.89
N LEU A 13 6.69 -5.98 28.42
CA LEU A 13 5.39 -5.96 27.76
C LEU A 13 4.30 -5.61 28.78
N SER A 14 3.25 -4.89 28.34
CA SER A 14 2.10 -4.61 29.20
C SER A 14 1.43 -5.90 29.69
N SER A 15 0.85 -5.86 30.89
CA SER A 15 0.10 -7.00 31.45
C SER A 15 -0.99 -7.48 30.50
N TYR A 16 -1.72 -6.55 29.88
CA TYR A 16 -2.72 -6.86 28.85
C TYR A 16 -2.12 -7.61 27.65
N THR A 17 -0.94 -7.19 27.17
CA THR A 17 -0.26 -7.88 26.06
C THR A 17 0.13 -9.30 26.46
N ILE A 18 0.63 -9.48 27.68
CA ILE A 18 0.97 -10.80 28.22
C ILE A 18 -0.29 -11.68 28.32
N GLU A 19 -1.40 -11.15 28.84
CA GLU A 19 -2.68 -11.86 28.90
C GLU A 19 -3.20 -12.26 27.52
N MET A 20 -3.14 -11.36 26.54
CA MET A 20 -3.54 -11.64 25.16
C MET A 20 -2.69 -12.74 24.52
N VAL A 21 -1.38 -12.79 24.83
CA VAL A 21 -0.49 -13.86 24.37
C VAL A 21 -0.76 -15.16 25.11
N LYS A 22 -1.00 -15.14 26.43
CA LYS A 22 -1.40 -16.33 27.21
C LYS A 22 -2.73 -16.92 26.72
N GLY A 23 -3.64 -16.08 26.22
CA GLY A 23 -4.89 -16.50 25.60
C GLY A 23 -4.72 -17.21 24.25
N LEU A 24 -3.54 -17.15 23.61
CA LEU A 24 -3.28 -17.87 22.37
C LEU A 24 -3.02 -19.34 22.67
N CYS A 25 -3.92 -20.22 22.24
CA CYS A 25 -3.77 -21.67 22.37
C CYS A 25 -3.24 -22.08 23.78
N PRO A 26 -4.01 -21.85 24.87
CA PRO A 26 -3.51 -21.91 26.25
C PRO A 26 -2.89 -23.24 26.67
N ASN A 27 -3.26 -24.34 25.99
CA ASN A 27 -2.68 -25.66 26.24
C ASN A 27 -1.31 -25.83 25.53
N VAL A 28 -1.14 -25.22 24.35
CA VAL A 28 0.02 -25.44 23.48
C VAL A 28 1.15 -24.44 23.73
N VAL A 29 0.81 -23.19 24.10
CA VAL A 29 1.77 -22.08 24.22
C VAL A 29 1.93 -21.69 25.68
N GLU A 30 3.16 -21.74 26.17
CA GLU A 30 3.53 -21.31 27.51
C GLU A 30 4.59 -20.20 27.40
N ILE A 31 4.46 -19.13 28.19
CA ILE A 31 5.48 -18.07 28.25
C ILE A 31 6.59 -18.56 29.18
N ALA A 32 7.82 -18.63 28.68
CA ALA A 32 8.98 -19.01 29.48
C ALA A 32 9.51 -17.80 30.26
N GLU A 33 9.62 -17.93 31.58
CA GLU A 33 10.21 -16.93 32.48
C GLU A 33 11.49 -17.51 33.12
N PRO A 34 12.64 -16.81 33.06
CA PRO A 34 12.89 -15.53 32.38
C PRO A 34 12.94 -15.68 30.85
N ALA A 35 12.72 -14.58 30.13
CA ALA A 35 12.95 -14.55 28.69
C ALA A 35 14.43 -14.85 28.38
N LYS A 36 14.68 -15.56 27.27
CA LYS A 36 16.04 -15.85 26.81
C LYS A 36 16.79 -14.55 26.52
N GLU A 37 18.07 -14.50 26.87
CA GLU A 37 18.93 -13.34 26.62
C GLU A 37 18.80 -12.81 25.19
N GLY A 38 18.62 -11.49 25.07
CA GLY A 38 18.43 -10.80 23.79
C GLY A 38 16.99 -10.81 23.25
N TYR A 39 16.03 -11.46 23.93
CA TYR A 39 14.62 -11.48 23.57
C TYR A 39 13.75 -10.92 24.70
N GLN A 40 12.67 -10.24 24.34
CA GLN A 40 11.70 -9.70 25.30
C GLN A 40 10.60 -10.71 25.66
N LEU A 41 10.37 -11.69 24.80
CA LEU A 41 9.36 -12.73 24.99
C LEU A 41 9.91 -14.04 24.44
N THR A 42 9.87 -15.10 25.25
CA THR A 42 10.21 -16.46 24.83
C THR A 42 8.99 -17.35 25.02
N LEU A 43 8.59 -18.04 23.95
CA LEU A 43 7.46 -18.96 23.97
C LEU A 43 7.96 -20.40 23.94
N LYS A 44 7.43 -21.23 24.83
CA LYS A 44 7.64 -22.67 24.87
C LYS A 44 6.41 -23.33 24.24
N LEU A 45 6.64 -24.16 23.23
CA LEU A 45 5.58 -24.87 22.51
C LEU A 45 5.54 -26.33 22.98
N LYS A 46 4.40 -26.75 23.52
CA LYS A 46 4.15 -28.15 23.90
C LYS A 46 3.66 -28.92 22.68
N LEU A 47 4.59 -29.49 21.93
CA LEU A 47 4.28 -30.23 20.69
C LEU A 47 3.35 -31.43 20.89
N ASN A 48 3.38 -32.04 22.09
CA ASN A 48 2.53 -33.17 22.44
C ASN A 48 1.04 -32.81 22.54
N GLU A 49 0.74 -31.54 22.84
CA GLU A 49 -0.62 -31.04 23.01
C GLU A 49 -1.22 -30.51 21.70
N ILE A 50 -0.44 -30.50 20.60
CA ILE A 50 -0.94 -30.13 19.28
C ILE A 50 -1.84 -31.26 18.75
N PRO A 51 -3.12 -30.99 18.42
CA PRO A 51 -4.03 -32.01 17.92
C PRO A 51 -3.51 -32.64 16.63
N ARG A 52 -3.52 -33.97 16.51
CA ARG A 52 -3.14 -34.65 15.26
C ARG A 52 -4.25 -34.61 14.19
N SER A 53 -5.46 -34.19 14.56
CA SER A 53 -6.60 -33.99 13.65
C SER A 53 -6.38 -32.79 12.72
N LYS A 54 -7.29 -32.55 11.75
CA LYS A 54 -7.27 -31.35 10.88
C LYS A 54 -7.20 -30.00 11.65
N ASP A 55 -7.42 -30.00 12.96
CA ASP A 55 -7.35 -28.81 13.80
C ASP A 55 -5.92 -28.32 14.09
N HIS A 56 -4.86 -29.11 13.81
CA HIS A 56 -3.47 -28.61 13.89
C HIS A 56 -3.27 -27.35 13.05
N VAL A 57 -3.92 -27.24 11.89
CA VAL A 57 -3.82 -26.06 11.01
C VAL A 57 -4.32 -24.80 11.71
N LYS A 58 -5.39 -24.90 12.52
CA LYS A 58 -5.93 -23.76 13.27
C LYS A 58 -4.95 -23.32 14.35
N VAL A 59 -4.40 -24.28 15.11
CA VAL A 59 -3.40 -24.03 16.15
C VAL A 59 -2.13 -23.40 15.57
N ILE A 60 -1.59 -23.96 14.48
CA ILE A 60 -0.41 -23.41 13.80
C ILE A 60 -0.68 -21.99 13.30
N ARG A 61 -1.87 -21.74 12.75
CA ARG A 61 -2.27 -20.39 12.31
C ARG A 61 -2.32 -19.42 13.49
N GLU A 62 -2.89 -19.80 14.62
CA GLU A 62 -2.94 -18.95 15.81
C GLU A 62 -1.52 -18.66 16.35
N ILE A 63 -0.65 -19.67 16.42
CA ILE A 63 0.76 -19.48 16.79
C ILE A 63 1.46 -18.50 15.83
N SER A 64 1.18 -18.59 14.52
CA SER A 64 1.76 -17.67 13.54
C SER A 64 1.32 -16.21 13.73
N THR A 65 0.22 -15.98 14.45
CA THR A 65 -0.32 -14.63 14.72
C THR A 65 0.25 -13.94 15.96
N VAL A 66 1.12 -14.59 16.75
CA VAL A 66 1.70 -14.03 18.00
C VAL A 66 2.22 -12.61 17.80
N HIS A 67 3.03 -12.39 16.76
CA HIS A 67 3.58 -11.06 16.49
C HIS A 67 2.50 -10.02 16.19
N SER A 68 1.48 -10.40 15.42
CA SER A 68 0.34 -9.53 15.13
C SER A 68 -0.47 -9.23 16.40
N VAL A 69 -0.60 -10.21 17.31
CA VAL A 69 -1.34 -10.08 18.55
C VAL A 69 -0.64 -9.08 19.46
N ILE A 70 0.68 -9.20 19.66
CA ILE A 70 1.49 -8.28 20.46
C ILE A 70 1.34 -6.83 19.98
N LEU A 71 1.43 -6.60 18.67
CA LEU A 71 1.32 -5.25 18.12
C LEU A 71 -0.10 -4.72 18.21
N SER A 72 -1.09 -5.59 17.95
CA SER A 72 -2.48 -5.22 18.04
C SER A 72 -2.89 -4.91 19.48
N SER A 73 -2.40 -5.63 20.48
CA SER A 73 -2.75 -5.42 21.89
C SER A 73 -2.23 -4.07 22.39
N GLN A 74 -0.98 -3.73 22.08
CA GLN A 74 -0.42 -2.42 22.41
C GLN A 74 -1.23 -1.27 21.79
N LEU A 75 -1.62 -1.40 20.51
CA LEU A 75 -2.43 -0.39 19.86
C LEU A 75 -3.86 -0.35 20.42
N LYS A 76 -4.44 -1.50 20.78
CA LYS A 76 -5.75 -1.61 21.43
C LYS A 76 -5.77 -0.88 22.76
N GLU A 77 -4.76 -1.05 23.61
CA GLU A 77 -4.66 -0.35 24.89
C GLU A 77 -4.67 1.17 24.70
N ILE A 78 -3.93 1.66 23.70
CA ILE A 78 -3.87 3.09 23.40
C ILE A 78 -5.23 3.61 22.89
N LEU A 79 -5.91 2.83 22.04
CA LEU A 79 -7.19 3.21 21.42
C LEU A 79 -8.40 2.96 22.30
N TRP A 80 -8.33 2.09 23.31
CA TRP A 80 -9.43 1.86 24.25
C TRP A 80 -9.67 3.09 25.11
N ASN A 81 -8.59 3.81 25.45
CA ASN A 81 -8.61 4.98 26.32
C ASN A 81 -8.88 6.31 25.58
N VAL A 82 -9.52 6.30 24.39
CA VAL A 82 -9.83 7.51 23.59
C VAL A 82 -10.65 8.55 24.39
N ASN A 83 -11.49 8.10 25.33
CA ASN A 83 -12.37 8.96 26.13
C ASN A 83 -11.82 9.27 27.54
N SER A 84 -10.62 8.81 27.88
CA SER A 84 -10.02 9.11 29.19
C SER A 84 -9.66 10.59 29.29
N ASN A 85 -10.10 11.25 30.35
CA ASN A 85 -9.89 12.69 30.60
C ASN A 85 -8.43 13.03 30.99
N ASP A 86 -7.47 12.14 30.76
CA ASP A 86 -6.06 12.34 31.11
C ASP A 86 -5.39 13.45 30.26
N ALA A 87 -6.09 13.97 29.25
CA ALA A 87 -5.61 15.01 28.33
C ALA A 87 -5.80 16.46 28.85
N ILE A 88 -6.00 16.67 30.15
CA ILE A 88 -6.22 18.02 30.73
C ILE A 88 -4.92 18.84 30.80
N GLN A 89 -3.74 18.23 30.67
CA GLN A 89 -2.48 18.93 30.94
C GLN A 89 -1.66 19.23 29.67
N GLY A 90 -2.11 20.21 28.89
CA GLY A 90 -1.27 21.21 28.18
C GLY A 90 -0.21 20.78 27.14
N MET A 91 0.15 19.50 27.00
CA MET A 91 1.04 19.00 25.96
C MET A 91 0.56 17.62 25.49
N TYR A 92 -0.02 17.57 24.30
CA TYR A 92 -0.36 16.32 23.62
C TYR A 92 0.93 15.65 23.12
N LYS A 93 1.66 14.97 24.02
CA LYS A 93 2.91 14.30 23.66
C LYS A 93 2.61 13.20 22.62
N PRO A 94 3.19 13.26 21.42
CA PRO A 94 2.98 12.23 20.41
C PRO A 94 3.60 10.89 20.86
N ILE A 95 2.85 9.82 20.69
CA ILE A 95 3.31 8.45 20.90
C ILE A 95 3.84 7.93 19.56
N LYS A 96 5.17 7.84 19.43
CA LYS A 96 5.83 7.26 18.27
C LYS A 96 5.68 5.73 18.28
N LEU A 97 5.09 5.18 17.22
CA LEU A 97 4.92 3.75 17.01
C LEU A 97 5.87 3.26 15.91
N VAL A 98 6.92 2.55 16.30
CA VAL A 98 7.94 2.01 15.38
C VAL A 98 7.65 0.54 15.08
N TYR A 99 6.75 0.26 14.14
CA TYR A 99 6.53 -1.11 13.65
C TYR A 99 7.56 -1.49 12.57
N HIS A 100 7.82 -0.56 11.66
CA HIS A 100 8.86 -0.69 10.66
C HIS A 100 9.92 0.38 10.93
N PRO A 101 11.22 0.03 11.04
CA PRO A 101 12.26 0.99 11.45
C PRO A 101 12.35 2.29 10.64
N ARG A 102 11.88 2.30 9.39
CA ARG A 102 11.91 3.47 8.50
C ARG A 102 10.55 4.16 8.36
N GLU A 103 9.51 3.59 8.93
CA GLU A 103 8.11 4.02 8.74
C GLU A 103 7.37 3.98 10.07
N PRO A 104 7.83 4.78 11.05
CA PRO A 104 7.04 5.02 12.24
C PRO A 104 5.76 5.76 11.86
N PHE A 105 4.73 5.63 12.68
CA PHE A 105 3.59 6.52 12.67
C PHE A 105 3.35 7.01 14.10
N PHE A 106 2.66 8.14 14.24
CA PHE A 106 2.47 8.80 15.53
C PHE A 106 1.01 8.77 15.93
N LEU A 107 0.75 8.60 17.23
CA LEU A 107 -0.57 8.78 17.81
C LEU A 107 -0.54 9.97 18.76
N ILE A 108 -1.42 10.93 18.53
CA ILE A 108 -1.57 12.11 19.38
C ILE A 108 -2.95 12.01 20.02
N ARG A 109 -2.99 11.94 21.35
CA ARG A 109 -4.25 11.96 22.09
C ARG A 109 -4.74 13.40 22.17
N GLN A 110 -6.00 13.64 21.81
CA GLN A 110 -6.69 14.91 21.98
C GLN A 110 -7.98 14.68 22.77
N PRO A 111 -8.65 15.73 23.29
CA PRO A 111 -9.94 15.57 23.93
C PRO A 111 -10.94 14.92 22.95
N GLN A 112 -11.53 13.79 23.34
CA GLN A 112 -12.56 13.05 22.58
C GLN A 112 -12.10 12.39 21.25
N ARG A 113 -10.83 12.51 20.86
CA ARG A 113 -10.29 11.85 19.65
C ARG A 113 -8.80 11.56 19.76
N ILE A 114 -8.35 10.54 19.04
CA ILE A 114 -6.94 10.25 18.81
C ILE A 114 -6.62 10.53 17.35
N ILE A 115 -5.56 11.28 17.10
CA ILE A 115 -5.06 11.58 15.77
C ILE A 115 -3.92 10.61 15.45
N ALA A 116 -4.06 9.86 14.37
CA ALA A 116 -3.00 9.02 13.83
C ALA A 116 -2.32 9.71 12.65
N VAL A 117 -1.04 10.02 12.77
CA VAL A 117 -0.24 10.68 11.73
C VAL A 117 0.76 9.71 11.12
N PHE A 118 0.71 9.56 9.80
CA PHE A 118 1.58 8.71 9.01
C PHE A 118 2.53 9.58 8.16
N PRO A 119 3.82 9.65 8.53
CA PRO A 119 4.87 10.20 7.68
C PRO A 119 5.11 9.26 6.48
N ILE A 120 4.86 9.72 5.27
CA ILE A 120 4.91 8.89 4.07
C ILE A 120 6.23 9.08 3.31
N ARG A 121 6.95 7.98 3.11
CA ARG A 121 8.24 7.96 2.42
C ARG A 121 8.22 7.03 1.21
N PHE A 122 8.66 7.53 0.07
CA PHE A 122 8.91 6.73 -1.13
C PHE A 122 10.35 6.89 -1.58
N ARG A 123 10.91 5.83 -2.19
CA ARG A 123 12.25 5.92 -2.79
C ARG A 123 12.25 6.63 -4.14
N GLU A 124 11.20 6.41 -4.93
CA GLU A 124 11.11 6.93 -6.29
C GLU A 124 10.22 8.19 -6.36
N LYS A 125 10.68 9.22 -7.07
CA LYS A 125 9.90 10.46 -7.28
C LYS A 125 8.58 10.21 -8.00
N SER A 126 8.51 9.24 -8.90
CA SER A 126 7.25 8.87 -9.57
C SER A 126 6.21 8.33 -8.60
N ASP A 127 6.66 7.57 -7.61
CA ASP A 127 5.78 6.95 -6.62
C ASP A 127 5.20 8.00 -5.67
N VAL A 128 5.99 9.05 -5.37
CA VAL A 128 5.50 10.25 -4.65
C VAL A 128 4.34 10.89 -5.40
N ILE A 129 4.49 11.16 -6.70
CA ILE A 129 3.43 11.82 -7.51
C ILE A 129 2.15 10.98 -7.51
N ILE A 130 2.26 9.66 -7.69
CA ILE A 130 1.11 8.75 -7.67
C ILE A 130 0.46 8.74 -6.27
N ALA A 131 1.27 8.71 -5.21
CA ALA A 131 0.78 8.70 -3.84
C ALA A 131 0.07 10.01 -3.47
N THR A 132 0.63 11.17 -3.83
CA THR A 132 0.01 12.47 -3.60
C THR A 132 -1.37 12.56 -4.26
N ALA A 133 -1.49 12.13 -5.52
CA ALA A 133 -2.78 12.07 -6.19
C ALA A 133 -3.76 11.10 -5.51
N PHE A 134 -3.25 9.96 -5.02
CA PHE A 134 -4.06 9.01 -4.25
C PHE A 134 -4.58 9.60 -2.94
N PHE A 135 -3.75 10.32 -2.19
CA PHE A 135 -4.16 10.96 -0.93
C PHE A 135 -5.16 12.08 -1.15
N GLN A 136 -4.97 12.91 -2.17
CA GLN A 136 -5.94 13.96 -2.53
C GLN A 136 -7.33 13.36 -2.79
N GLU A 137 -7.41 12.30 -3.61
CA GLU A 137 -8.69 11.61 -3.86
C GLU A 137 -9.25 10.97 -2.59
N LEU A 138 -8.40 10.42 -1.71
CA LEU A 138 -8.86 9.81 -0.47
C LEU A 138 -9.46 10.84 0.50
N VAL A 139 -8.83 12.03 0.61
CA VAL A 139 -9.35 13.15 1.39
C VAL A 139 -10.66 13.68 0.80
N ASP A 140 -10.74 13.83 -0.52
CA ASP A 140 -11.96 14.28 -1.21
C ASP A 140 -13.13 13.30 -0.98
N VAL A 141 -12.86 11.99 -1.05
CA VAL A 141 -13.86 10.95 -0.81
C VAL A 141 -14.25 10.88 0.67
N GLY A 142 -13.27 10.98 1.57
CA GLY A 142 -13.49 10.98 3.02
C GLY A 142 -14.29 12.18 3.51
N SER A 143 -14.21 13.31 2.80
CA SER A 143 -14.98 14.52 3.09
C SER A 143 -16.41 14.50 2.53
N SER A 144 -16.79 13.45 1.78
CA SER A 144 -18.13 13.34 1.21
C SER A 144 -19.14 12.81 2.24
N ASP A 145 -20.35 13.37 2.26
CA ASP A 145 -21.45 12.93 3.14
C ASP A 145 -21.75 11.43 3.06
N LYS A 146 -21.48 10.79 1.91
CA LYS A 146 -21.63 9.35 1.71
C LYS A 146 -20.78 8.53 2.69
N TRP A 147 -19.66 9.09 3.14
CA TRP A 147 -18.69 8.47 4.04
C TRP A 147 -18.60 9.21 5.38
N ALA A 148 -19.66 9.92 5.81
CA ALA A 148 -19.67 10.65 7.08
C ALA A 148 -19.39 9.78 8.33
N LYS A 149 -19.61 8.45 8.22
CA LYS A 149 -19.30 7.48 9.30
C LYS A 149 -17.83 7.05 9.34
N ALA A 150 -17.04 7.38 8.32
CA ALA A 150 -15.63 7.05 8.27
C ALA A 150 -14.79 8.01 9.13
N PRO A 151 -13.60 7.58 9.57
CA PRO A 151 -12.63 8.49 10.16
C PRO A 151 -12.31 9.65 9.22
N PRO A 152 -12.45 10.91 9.65
CA PRO A 152 -11.95 12.04 8.89
C PRO A 152 -10.46 11.87 8.62
N CYS A 153 -10.02 12.25 7.42
CA CYS A 153 -8.62 12.18 7.06
C CYS A 153 -8.17 13.45 6.34
N THR A 154 -6.91 13.82 6.53
CA THR A 154 -6.29 14.97 5.89
C THR A 154 -4.91 14.61 5.39
N TRP A 155 -4.42 15.34 4.39
CA TRP A 155 -3.07 15.21 3.88
C TRP A 155 -2.42 16.58 3.83
N SER A 156 -1.18 16.66 4.30
CA SER A 156 -0.37 17.89 4.30
C SER A 156 1.05 17.56 3.85
N ALA A 157 1.67 18.46 3.09
CA ALA A 157 3.09 18.36 2.77
C ALA A 157 3.99 18.70 3.98
N ILE A 158 3.47 19.47 4.93
CA ILE A 158 4.19 19.99 6.10
C ILE A 158 3.79 19.17 7.34
N PRO A 159 4.73 18.89 8.26
CA PRO A 159 4.41 18.19 9.49
C PRO A 159 3.33 18.93 10.29
N PRO A 160 2.33 18.22 10.84
CA PRO A 160 1.32 18.81 11.70
C PRO A 160 1.98 19.44 12.95
N PRO A 161 1.44 20.55 13.48
CA PRO A 161 2.04 21.29 14.60
C PRO A 161 2.22 20.44 15.86
N GLU A 162 1.40 19.40 16.04
CA GLU A 162 1.48 18.45 17.13
C GLU A 162 2.76 17.59 17.12
N LEU A 163 3.44 17.49 15.97
CA LEU A 163 4.72 16.78 15.85
C LEU A 163 5.94 17.70 15.97
N ARG A 164 5.76 18.97 16.35
CA ARG A 164 6.88 19.88 16.61
C ARG A 164 7.69 19.38 17.81
N GLY A 165 8.99 19.17 17.62
CA GLY A 165 9.92 18.68 18.64
C GLY A 165 10.33 17.22 18.48
N GLU A 166 9.69 16.47 17.58
CA GLU A 166 10.14 15.12 17.21
C GLU A 166 11.42 15.16 16.36
N ALA A 167 12.13 14.02 16.32
CA ALA A 167 13.41 13.93 15.61
C ALA A 167 13.27 14.27 14.12
N PHE A 168 14.22 15.03 13.59
CA PHE A 168 14.19 15.49 12.20
C PHE A 168 14.11 14.34 11.18
N GLU A 169 14.75 13.20 11.46
CA GLU A 169 14.68 12.01 10.62
C GLU A 169 13.24 11.49 10.45
N ASP A 170 12.44 11.56 11.52
CA ASP A 170 11.05 11.10 11.51
C ASP A 170 10.11 12.08 10.81
N LEU A 171 10.46 13.37 10.77
CA LEU A 171 9.72 14.43 10.10
C LEU A 171 10.15 14.63 8.64
N SER A 172 11.33 14.15 8.26
CA SER A 172 11.79 14.21 6.87
C SER A 172 11.03 13.21 6.01
N THR A 173 10.11 13.73 5.20
CA THR A 173 9.28 12.95 4.28
C THR A 173 9.21 13.60 2.91
N ASN A 174 9.03 12.80 1.86
CA ASN A 174 8.79 13.29 0.50
C ASN A 174 7.35 13.10 0.04
N GLY A 175 6.59 12.18 0.66
CA GLY A 175 5.18 11.94 0.38
C GLY A 175 4.21 12.77 1.24
N GLY A 176 4.75 13.58 2.16
CA GLY A 176 3.97 14.34 3.14
C GLY A 176 3.46 13.48 4.31
N PHE A 177 2.49 14.03 5.03
CA PHE A 177 1.89 13.49 6.23
C PHE A 177 0.42 13.20 5.96
N PHE A 178 0.02 11.96 6.18
CA PHE A 178 -1.38 11.56 6.12
C PHE A 178 -1.92 11.38 7.54
N THR A 179 -3.04 12.02 7.83
CA THR A 179 -3.60 12.10 9.17
C THR A 179 -5.00 11.48 9.19
N ILE A 180 -5.30 10.68 10.22
CA ILE A 180 -6.60 10.03 10.43
C ILE A 180 -7.11 10.34 11.83
N ASP A 181 -8.33 10.85 11.92
CA ASP A 181 -8.97 11.22 13.17
C ASP A 181 -9.87 10.09 13.69
N ILE A 182 -9.51 9.54 14.84
CA ILE A 182 -10.16 8.39 15.48
C ILE A 182 -10.92 8.88 16.71
N SER A 183 -12.24 9.06 16.61
CA SER A 183 -13.13 9.24 17.76
C SER A 183 -13.71 7.92 18.28
N SER A 184 -14.42 7.98 19.41
CA SER A 184 -15.04 6.81 20.09
C SER A 184 -15.82 5.90 19.13
N ARG A 185 -16.58 6.50 18.21
CA ARG A 185 -17.42 5.77 17.22
C ARG A 185 -16.66 4.79 16.33
N HIS A 186 -15.34 5.00 16.16
CA HIS A 186 -14.49 4.13 15.34
C HIS A 186 -13.83 3.00 16.14
N VAL A 187 -13.86 3.08 17.48
CA VAL A 187 -13.26 2.11 18.40
C VAL A 187 -14.29 1.37 19.26
N GLU A 188 -15.56 1.76 19.20
CA GLU A 188 -16.66 1.10 19.93
C GLU A 188 -16.88 -0.37 19.47
N GLY A 189 -16.89 -1.27 20.46
CA GLY A 189 -17.18 -2.70 20.29
C GLY A 189 -16.26 -3.39 19.29
N ASN A 190 -16.85 -4.17 18.38
CA ASN A 190 -16.12 -4.98 17.39
C ASN A 190 -15.41 -4.15 16.29
N ARG A 191 -15.47 -2.81 16.35
CA ARG A 191 -14.79 -1.92 15.38
C ARG A 191 -13.33 -1.69 15.75
N LEU A 192 -12.97 -1.81 17.02
CA LEU A 192 -11.60 -1.62 17.51
C LEU A 192 -10.60 -2.47 16.71
N ASP A 193 -10.86 -3.77 16.58
CA ASP A 193 -10.00 -4.70 15.85
C ASP A 193 -9.77 -4.28 14.40
N LYS A 194 -10.82 -3.79 13.73
CA LYS A 194 -10.74 -3.33 12.34
C LYS A 194 -9.94 -2.04 12.24
N THR A 195 -10.13 -1.11 13.17
CA THR A 195 -9.38 0.15 13.22
C THR A 195 -7.90 -0.12 13.46
N VAL A 196 -7.57 -0.97 14.44
CA VAL A 196 -6.21 -1.43 14.73
C VAL A 196 -5.57 -2.05 13.49
N TRP A 197 -6.26 -2.98 12.83
CA TRP A 197 -5.80 -3.61 11.59
C TRP A 197 -5.52 -2.58 10.49
N ASN A 198 -6.44 -1.64 10.28
CA ASN A 198 -6.32 -0.61 9.26
C ASN A 198 -5.12 0.31 9.50
N LEU A 199 -4.90 0.74 10.74
CA LEU A 199 -3.78 1.61 11.10
C LEU A 199 -2.44 0.91 10.93
N LEU A 200 -2.30 -0.31 11.45
CA LEU A 200 -1.07 -1.09 11.34
C LEU A 200 -0.70 -1.40 9.88
N ASN A 201 -1.71 -1.59 9.01
CA ASN A 201 -1.50 -1.94 7.61
C ASN A 201 -1.56 -0.76 6.64
N PHE A 202 -1.80 0.46 7.10
CA PHE A 202 -2.04 1.62 6.24
C PHE A 202 -0.87 1.89 5.28
N ASN A 203 0.37 1.91 5.79
CA ASN A 203 1.55 2.13 4.96
C ASN A 203 1.73 1.04 3.89
N ALA A 204 1.51 -0.21 4.24
CA ALA A 204 1.57 -1.34 3.30
C ALA A 204 0.47 -1.22 2.23
N TYR A 205 -0.74 -0.85 2.64
CA TYR A 205 -1.87 -0.62 1.76
C TYR A 205 -1.56 0.45 0.71
N VAL A 206 -1.12 1.64 1.14
CA VAL A 206 -0.79 2.75 0.23
C VAL A 206 0.28 2.34 -0.77
N LYS A 207 1.41 1.79 -0.30
CA LYS A 207 2.50 1.36 -1.19
C LYS A 207 2.07 0.31 -2.20
N ASN A 208 1.25 -0.65 -1.77
CA ASN A 208 0.73 -1.68 -2.66
C ASN A 208 -0.15 -1.06 -3.77
N HIS A 209 -0.98 -0.08 -3.42
CA HIS A 209 -1.81 0.63 -4.40
C HIS A 209 -1.00 1.52 -5.34
N VAL A 210 0.06 2.18 -4.86
CA VAL A 210 0.99 2.95 -5.70
C VAL A 210 1.69 2.03 -6.72
N LYS A 211 2.24 0.90 -6.25
CA LYS A 211 2.88 -0.10 -7.13
C LYS A 211 1.90 -0.67 -8.16
N SER A 212 0.67 -0.97 -7.73
CA SER A 212 -0.38 -1.49 -8.60
C SER A 212 -0.77 -0.48 -9.68
N THR A 213 -0.90 0.80 -9.33
CA THR A 213 -1.21 1.89 -10.27
C THR A 213 -0.08 2.08 -11.28
N LYS A 214 1.17 2.06 -10.84
CA LYS A 214 2.35 2.12 -11.71
C LYS A 214 2.36 0.96 -12.72
N GLY A 215 2.14 -0.28 -12.24
CA GLY A 215 2.03 -1.45 -13.11
C GLY A 215 0.86 -1.35 -14.11
N PHE A 216 -0.27 -0.79 -13.68
CA PHE A 216 -1.41 -0.54 -14.56
C PHE A 216 -1.09 0.48 -15.67
N ILE A 217 -0.43 1.59 -15.33
CA ILE A 217 0.01 2.61 -16.30
C ILE A 217 0.95 1.98 -17.33
N GLN A 218 1.97 1.24 -16.88
CA GLN A 218 2.91 0.54 -17.76
C GLN A 218 2.22 -0.46 -18.70
N ARG A 219 1.22 -1.21 -18.21
CA ARG A 219 0.42 -2.10 -19.05
C ARG A 219 -0.36 -1.34 -20.12
N ARG A 220 -0.95 -0.19 -19.77
CA ARG A 220 -1.70 0.64 -20.73
C ARG A 220 -0.78 1.28 -21.77
N MET A 221 0.42 1.71 -21.37
CA MET A 221 1.44 2.22 -22.29
C MET A 221 1.88 1.16 -23.29
N ARG A 222 2.17 -0.07 -22.84
CA ARG A 222 2.51 -1.19 -23.74
C ARG A 222 1.42 -1.49 -24.75
N LYS A 223 0.16 -1.56 -24.30
CA LYS A 223 -0.98 -1.77 -25.21
C LYS A 223 -1.11 -0.64 -26.25
N ARG A 224 -0.86 0.61 -25.86
CA ARG A 224 -0.87 1.74 -26.80
C ARG A 224 0.27 1.63 -27.82
N LEU A 225 1.46 1.23 -27.38
CA LEU A 225 2.60 1.01 -28.28
C LEU A 225 2.31 -0.12 -29.28
N GLU A 226 1.78 -1.25 -28.80
CA GLU A 226 1.36 -2.38 -29.64
C GLU A 226 0.38 -1.91 -30.74
N ASN A 227 -0.66 -1.16 -30.38
CA ASN A 227 -1.62 -0.60 -31.33
C ASN A 227 -0.96 0.35 -32.36
N LEU A 228 -0.03 1.21 -31.94
CA LEU A 228 0.65 2.14 -32.86
C LEU A 228 1.57 1.40 -33.83
N VAL A 229 2.27 0.37 -33.35
CA VAL A 229 3.13 -0.49 -34.18
C VAL A 229 2.30 -1.27 -35.19
N GLU A 230 1.12 -1.75 -34.83
CA GLU A 230 0.18 -2.39 -35.77
C GLU A 230 -0.19 -1.45 -36.91
N VAL A 231 -0.58 -0.20 -36.61
CA VAL A 231 -0.94 0.81 -37.64
C VAL A 231 0.25 1.11 -38.57
N LEU A 232 1.47 1.23 -38.03
CA LEU A 232 2.68 1.43 -38.83
C LEU A 232 2.95 0.22 -39.75
N HIS A 233 2.72 -1.01 -39.29
CA HIS A 233 2.90 -2.17 -40.14
C HIS A 233 1.83 -2.31 -41.22
N HIS A 234 0.58 -1.94 -40.93
CA HIS A 234 -0.50 -1.92 -41.92
C HIS A 234 -0.21 -0.92 -43.05
N THR A 235 0.20 0.30 -42.72
CA THR A 235 0.56 1.34 -43.70
C THR A 235 1.75 0.92 -44.58
N ASN A 236 2.80 0.35 -44.00
CA ASN A 236 3.94 -0.18 -44.77
C ASN A 236 3.53 -1.34 -45.71
N LEU A 237 2.55 -2.16 -45.34
CA LEU A 237 2.08 -3.24 -46.22
C LEU A 237 1.23 -2.69 -47.38
N GLU A 238 0.36 -1.71 -47.13
CA GLU A 238 -0.44 -1.05 -48.15
C GLU A 238 0.43 -0.29 -49.17
N GLU A 239 1.48 0.43 -48.73
CA GLU A 239 2.44 1.07 -49.63
C GLU A 239 3.22 0.05 -50.50
N ASN A 240 3.57 -1.11 -49.93
CA ASN A 240 4.23 -2.20 -50.66
C ASN A 240 3.29 -2.94 -51.64
N GLU A 241 1.98 -2.94 -51.40
CA GLU A 241 0.99 -3.49 -52.34
C GLU A 241 0.69 -2.51 -53.48
N GLN A 242 0.63 -1.21 -53.21
CA GLN A 242 0.45 -0.17 -54.23
C GLN A 242 1.68 -0.04 -55.14
N THR A 243 2.90 -0.16 -54.61
CA THR A 243 4.13 -0.19 -55.44
C THR A 243 4.25 -1.45 -56.30
N LYS A 244 3.66 -2.58 -55.89
CA LYS A 244 3.62 -3.81 -56.70
C LYS A 244 2.61 -3.76 -57.85
N GLN A 245 1.59 -2.92 -57.79
CA GLN A 245 0.66 -2.72 -58.92
C GLN A 245 1.26 -1.83 -60.03
N HIS A 246 2.29 -1.03 -59.74
CA HIS A 246 2.89 -0.09 -60.70
C HIS A 246 4.29 -0.44 -61.22
N GLN A 247 4.85 -1.62 -60.91
CA GLN A 247 6.17 -2.01 -61.45
C GLN A 247 6.16 -3.35 -62.18
N GLY A 248 5.85 -3.26 -63.48
CA GLY A 248 6.45 -4.14 -64.47
C GLY A 248 7.87 -3.69 -64.81
N CYS A 249 8.87 -4.07 -63.99
CA CYS A 249 10.23 -4.35 -64.49
C CYS A 249 11.09 -5.03 -63.41
N ARG A 250 11.76 -6.13 -63.76
CA ARG A 250 12.65 -6.93 -62.89
C ARG A 250 13.87 -6.13 -62.47
N TYR A 251 14.20 -6.13 -61.17
CA TYR A 251 15.59 -6.25 -60.69
C TYR A 251 15.63 -7.00 -59.36
N THR A 252 16.43 -8.06 -59.31
CA THR A 252 16.67 -8.92 -58.16
C THR A 252 17.53 -8.21 -57.11
N LYS A 253 16.97 -7.92 -55.93
CA LYS A 253 17.77 -7.71 -54.71
C LYS A 253 17.34 -8.72 -53.65
N LYS A 254 18.21 -9.72 -53.45
CA LYS A 254 18.18 -10.68 -52.33
C LYS A 254 18.20 -9.89 -51.01
N LEU A 255 17.06 -9.81 -50.32
CA LEU A 255 17.00 -9.38 -48.94
C LEU A 255 17.03 -10.63 -48.05
N ILE A 256 18.11 -10.75 -47.29
CA ILE A 256 18.35 -11.81 -46.32
C ILE A 256 17.19 -11.83 -45.33
N ARG A 257 16.36 -12.87 -45.38
CA ARG A 257 15.32 -13.16 -44.38
C ARG A 257 15.99 -13.30 -43.02
N SER A 258 15.85 -12.30 -42.16
CA SER A 258 16.41 -12.37 -40.81
C SER A 258 15.67 -13.43 -39.99
N SER A 259 16.36 -14.53 -39.66
CA SER A 259 15.83 -15.60 -38.79
C SER A 259 15.50 -15.13 -37.36
N LYS A 260 15.95 -13.92 -37.00
CA LYS A 260 15.73 -13.28 -35.69
C LYS A 260 14.26 -12.93 -35.41
N TYR A 261 13.45 -12.65 -36.44
CA TYR A 261 12.03 -12.29 -36.29
C TYR A 261 11.15 -13.46 -35.82
N ASN A 262 11.39 -14.66 -36.36
CA ASN A 262 10.61 -15.85 -36.00
C ASN A 262 10.89 -16.29 -34.55
N ILE A 263 12.14 -16.14 -34.09
CA ILE A 263 12.53 -16.45 -32.71
C ILE A 263 11.85 -15.49 -31.70
N LEU A 264 11.73 -14.20 -32.04
CA LEU A 264 11.06 -13.22 -31.18
C LEU A 264 9.54 -13.47 -31.08
N LYS A 265 8.90 -13.81 -32.21
CA LYS A 265 7.46 -14.10 -32.29
C LYS A 265 7.09 -15.35 -31.47
N GLN A 266 7.94 -16.38 -31.48
CA GLN A 266 7.72 -17.62 -30.73
C GLN A 266 7.93 -17.44 -29.21
N ARG A 267 8.89 -16.59 -28.80
CA ARG A 267 9.10 -16.20 -27.39
C ARG A 267 7.97 -15.35 -26.81
N TRP A 268 7.36 -14.47 -27.61
CA TRP A 268 6.27 -13.59 -27.13
C TRP A 268 4.89 -14.28 -27.12
N GLY A 269 4.64 -15.21 -28.04
CA GLY A 269 3.40 -16.00 -28.06
C GLY A 269 3.20 -16.88 -26.83
N THR A 270 4.29 -17.42 -26.27
CA THR A 270 4.25 -18.25 -25.06
C THR A 270 4.05 -17.43 -23.78
N PHE A 271 4.61 -16.23 -23.71
CA PHE A 271 4.42 -15.30 -22.59
C PHE A 271 2.98 -14.75 -22.53
N GLY A 272 2.39 -14.42 -23.68
CA GLY A 272 0.99 -13.97 -23.78
C GLY A 272 -0.03 -15.01 -23.33
N ARG A 273 0.22 -16.31 -23.60
CA ARG A 273 -0.67 -17.41 -23.14
C ARG A 273 -0.59 -17.64 -21.62
N LYS A 274 0.57 -17.44 -20.98
CA LYS A 274 0.71 -17.51 -19.51
C LYS A 274 -0.03 -16.37 -18.81
N ILE A 275 -0.06 -15.16 -19.39
CA ILE A 275 -0.71 -13.98 -18.80
C ILE A 275 -2.25 -14.04 -18.91
N LYS A 276 -2.80 -14.72 -19.92
CA LYS A 276 -4.26 -14.90 -20.06
C LYS A 276 -4.91 -15.69 -18.90
N ARG A 277 -4.13 -16.43 -18.09
CA ARG A 277 -4.65 -17.17 -16.92
C ARG A 277 -4.83 -16.34 -15.66
N ILE A 278 -4.28 -15.12 -15.58
CA ILE A 278 -4.35 -14.29 -14.36
C ILE A 278 -5.21 -13.06 -14.63
N ARG A 279 -6.53 -13.24 -14.62
CA ARG A 279 -7.51 -12.14 -14.62
C ARG A 279 -7.82 -11.73 -13.18
N PHE A 280 -7.07 -10.77 -12.63
CA PHE A 280 -7.56 -10.03 -11.45
C PHE A 280 -8.28 -8.77 -11.92
N ARG A 281 -9.61 -8.77 -11.80
CA ARG A 281 -10.43 -7.55 -11.87
C ARG A 281 -10.33 -6.84 -10.52
N LEU A 282 -9.31 -6.00 -10.33
CA LEU A 282 -9.32 -5.04 -9.23
C LEU A 282 -10.37 -3.96 -9.54
N LYS A 283 -11.58 -4.11 -9.00
CA LYS A 283 -12.60 -3.05 -8.94
C LYS A 283 -12.47 -2.37 -7.57
N ILE A 284 -11.87 -1.19 -7.53
CA ILE A 284 -11.96 -0.30 -6.37
C ILE A 284 -13.16 0.59 -6.61
N HIS A 285 -14.24 0.39 -5.86
CA HIS A 285 -15.42 1.27 -5.89
C HIS A 285 -15.03 2.65 -5.32
N GLY A 286 -15.37 3.74 -6.02
CA GLY A 286 -15.08 5.12 -5.60
C GLY A 286 -14.03 5.87 -6.44
N PHE A 287 -13.19 5.17 -7.21
CA PHE A 287 -12.10 5.78 -8.01
C PHE A 287 -12.48 6.13 -9.47
N THR A 288 -13.76 6.39 -9.77
CA THR A 288 -14.20 6.75 -11.13
C THR A 288 -13.71 8.12 -11.58
N ARG A 289 -13.53 9.07 -10.64
CA ARG A 289 -13.01 10.42 -10.91
C ARG A 289 -11.52 10.43 -11.28
N PHE A 290 -10.70 9.62 -10.59
CA PHE A 290 -9.30 9.38 -10.96
C PHE A 290 -9.16 8.90 -12.41
N ARG A 291 -10.10 8.06 -12.90
CA ARG A 291 -10.14 7.70 -14.32
C ARG A 291 -10.47 8.90 -15.19
N GLN A 292 -11.50 9.70 -14.86
CA GLN A 292 -11.98 10.76 -15.76
C GLN A 292 -11.02 11.95 -15.90
N ARG A 293 -10.33 12.37 -14.83
CA ARG A 293 -9.42 13.53 -14.87
C ARG A 293 -8.11 13.28 -15.64
N TRP A 294 -7.50 12.10 -15.50
CA TRP A 294 -6.31 11.72 -16.29
C TRP A 294 -6.62 11.31 -17.74
N LEU A 295 -7.90 11.15 -18.10
CA LEU A 295 -8.33 10.68 -19.42
C LEU A 295 -8.74 11.81 -20.39
N ARG A 296 -8.71 13.09 -20.00
CA ARG A 296 -8.87 14.20 -20.96
C ARG A 296 -7.51 14.81 -21.29
N PHE A 297 -6.87 14.27 -22.32
CA PHE A 297 -5.81 14.99 -23.01
C PHE A 297 -6.43 16.10 -23.87
N PRO A 298 -5.79 17.28 -23.99
CA PRO A 298 -6.22 18.30 -24.93
C PRO A 298 -6.20 17.71 -26.35
N LYS A 299 -7.27 17.95 -27.12
CA LYS A 299 -7.28 17.66 -28.54
C LYS A 299 -6.33 18.66 -29.19
N PHE A 300 -5.17 18.19 -29.65
CA PHE A 300 -4.29 19.01 -30.48
C PHE A 300 -4.97 19.19 -31.85
N PRO A 301 -5.20 20.42 -32.32
CA PRO A 301 -5.65 20.64 -33.70
C PRO A 301 -4.53 20.17 -34.63
N SER A 302 -4.87 19.36 -35.64
CA SER A 302 -3.95 18.98 -36.70
C SER A 302 -3.74 20.19 -37.61
N THR A 303 -2.77 21.02 -37.31
CA THR A 303 -2.33 22.06 -38.24
C THR A 303 -1.64 21.36 -39.41
N GLY A 304 -2.30 21.35 -40.57
CA GLY A 304 -1.68 20.91 -41.82
C GLY A 304 -0.50 21.82 -42.14
N TYR A 305 0.65 21.23 -42.46
CA TYR A 305 1.81 21.97 -42.93
C TYR A 305 1.52 22.51 -44.33
N THR A 306 1.54 23.83 -44.49
CA THR A 306 1.65 24.47 -45.80
C THR A 306 3.11 24.40 -46.25
N LYS A 307 3.35 23.79 -47.42
CA LYS A 307 4.63 23.89 -48.13
C LYS A 307 4.79 25.34 -48.59
N ILE A 308 5.96 25.90 -48.33
CA ILE A 308 6.42 27.15 -48.92
C ILE A 308 7.04 26.77 -50.28
N GLU A 309 6.46 27.28 -51.36
CA GLU A 309 7.17 27.61 -52.60
C GLU A 309 7.52 29.10 -52.56
#